data_AF-A0A259A3S5-F1
#
_entry.id   AF-A0A259A3S5-F1
#
_cell.length_a   1.000
_cell.length_b   1.000
_cell.length_c   1.000
_cell.angle_alpha   90.00
_cell.angle_beta   90.00
_cell.angle_gamma   90.00
#
_symmetry.space_group_name_H-M   'P 1'
#
loop_
_entity.id
_entity.type
_entity.pdbx_description
1 polymer ?
#
loop_
_entity_poly.entity_id
_entity_poly.type
_entity_poly.pdbx_seq_one_letter_code
_entity_poly.pdbx_strand_id
1 'polypeptide(L)'
;MELGFLPKLRYALAEHLTAQLEPSEEAQALLTPGLTAAGFIQALADAELTTEALRFLALGLPRREAVWWACAARQRFLPGELPEKETTAWNAAETWVYEPTEANRRAAYRPAEALKFETAGAYAALGTFWSGGSLAPPESVLVVPPGDALTGSAIGASLLLCCVPGPAKTIGERHAAALMIGADIANGGSGQPAA
;
A
#
# COMPACT_ATOMS: atom_id res chain seq x y z
N MET A 1 10.64 -1.90 -16.66
CA MET A 1 9.55 -0.90 -16.52
C MET A 1 10.15 0.32 -15.85
N GLU A 2 10.04 1.54 -16.38
CA GLU A 2 10.71 2.70 -15.76
C GLU A 2 9.88 3.33 -14.65
N LEU A 3 10.36 3.28 -13.40
CA LEU A 3 9.64 3.78 -12.22
C LEU A 3 10.02 5.22 -11.81
N GLY A 4 11.04 5.82 -12.43
CA GLY A 4 11.54 7.15 -12.08
C GLY A 4 12.41 7.19 -10.80
N PHE A 5 12.52 8.36 -10.17
CA PHE A 5 13.46 8.60 -9.06
C PHE A 5 12.92 8.22 -7.68
N LEU A 6 11.58 8.16 -7.52
CA LEU A 6 10.89 7.82 -6.26
C LEU A 6 11.35 8.67 -5.05
N PRO A 7 11.44 10.00 -5.15
CA PRO A 7 11.99 10.87 -4.09
C PRO A 7 11.21 10.87 -2.78
N LYS A 8 9.95 10.40 -2.77
CA LYS A 8 9.12 10.39 -1.57
C LYS A 8 9.31 9.17 -0.67
N LEU A 9 10.14 8.19 -1.07
CA LEU A 9 10.41 7.03 -0.24
C LEU A 9 10.96 7.46 1.14
N ARG A 10 10.41 6.87 2.20
CA ARG A 10 10.82 7.10 3.59
C ARG A 10 12.20 6.52 3.91
N TYR A 11 12.67 5.58 3.09
CA TYR A 11 13.95 4.90 3.27
C TYR A 11 14.89 5.22 2.11
N ALA A 12 16.14 5.59 2.43
CA ALA A 12 17.15 5.85 1.41
C ALA A 12 17.76 4.56 0.83
N LEU A 13 17.94 3.53 1.67
CA LEU A 13 18.65 2.29 1.34
C LEU A 13 17.71 1.08 1.38
N ALA A 14 18.00 0.11 0.52
CA ALA A 14 17.25 -1.14 0.40
C ALA A 14 17.27 -1.98 1.69
N GLU A 15 18.38 -1.98 2.42
CA GLU A 15 18.52 -2.69 3.70
C GLU A 15 17.49 -2.25 4.76
N HIS A 16 17.08 -0.98 4.74
CA HIS A 16 16.04 -0.50 5.65
C HIS A 16 14.65 -1.01 5.27
N LEU A 17 14.39 -1.26 3.99
CA LEU A 17 13.16 -1.90 3.54
C LEU A 17 13.15 -3.37 3.93
N THR A 18 14.25 -4.09 3.67
CA THR A 18 14.32 -5.53 3.92
C THR A 18 14.42 -5.89 5.39
N ALA A 19 14.82 -4.95 6.25
CA ALA A 19 14.69 -5.08 7.70
C ALA A 19 13.23 -5.08 8.20
N GLN A 20 12.29 -4.57 7.40
CA GLN A 20 10.86 -4.48 7.76
C GLN A 20 10.02 -5.60 7.11
N LEU A 21 10.45 -6.08 5.96
CA LEU A 21 9.79 -7.14 5.19
C LEU A 21 10.87 -8.03 4.59
N GLU A 22 10.82 -9.33 4.92
CA GLU A 22 11.75 -10.32 4.37
C GLU A 22 11.54 -10.46 2.84
N PRO A 23 12.57 -10.23 2.02
CA PRO A 23 12.51 -10.46 0.59
C PRO A 23 12.52 -11.96 0.26
N SER A 24 12.04 -12.35 -0.92
CA SER A 24 12.27 -13.69 -1.47
C SER A 24 13.77 -13.95 -1.70
N GLU A 25 14.14 -15.22 -1.96
CA GLU A 25 15.52 -15.56 -2.32
C GLU A 25 15.95 -14.84 -3.62
N GLU A 26 15.05 -14.75 -4.60
CA GLU A 26 15.27 -14.05 -5.86
C GLU A 26 15.45 -12.54 -5.66
N ALA A 27 14.62 -11.92 -4.82
CA ALA A 27 14.76 -10.51 -4.47
C ALA A 27 16.03 -10.25 -3.66
N GLN A 28 16.37 -11.12 -2.72
CA GLN A 28 17.58 -11.04 -1.91
C GLN A 28 18.84 -11.06 -2.79
N ALA A 29 18.84 -11.85 -3.87
CA ALA A 29 19.95 -11.94 -4.82
C ALA A 29 20.22 -10.63 -5.59
N LEU A 30 19.26 -9.69 -5.62
CA LEU A 30 19.40 -8.38 -6.27
C LEU A 30 20.06 -7.34 -5.36
N LEU A 31 20.16 -7.61 -4.06
CA LEU A 31 20.71 -6.66 -3.10
C LEU A 31 22.22 -6.56 -3.21
N THR A 32 22.72 -5.32 -3.17
CA THR A 32 24.14 -5.01 -3.07
C THR A 32 24.37 -3.97 -1.97
N PRO A 33 25.55 -3.94 -1.32
CA PRO A 33 25.82 -2.94 -0.29
C PRO A 33 25.63 -1.51 -0.80
N GLY A 34 24.86 -0.71 -0.06
CA GLY A 34 24.57 0.67 -0.44
C GLY A 34 23.53 0.85 -1.55
N LEU A 35 22.86 -0.22 -2.00
CA LEU A 35 21.77 -0.12 -2.97
C LEU A 35 20.66 0.79 -2.41
N THR A 36 20.24 1.76 -3.21
CA THR A 36 19.15 2.67 -2.81
C THR A 36 17.82 1.92 -2.79
N ALA A 37 16.89 2.37 -1.95
CA ALA A 37 15.54 1.80 -1.91
C ALA A 37 14.84 1.87 -3.27
N ALA A 38 14.96 3.02 -3.96
CA ALA A 38 14.44 3.20 -5.31
C ALA A 38 15.10 2.24 -6.32
N GLY A 39 16.43 2.09 -6.25
CA GLY A 39 17.18 1.18 -7.10
C GLY A 39 16.79 -0.29 -6.88
N PHE A 40 16.51 -0.68 -5.64
CA PHE A 40 16.02 -2.02 -5.32
C PHE A 40 14.61 -2.27 -5.88
N ILE A 41 13.68 -1.33 -5.70
CA ILE A 41 12.32 -1.45 -6.27
C ILE A 41 12.37 -1.50 -7.80
N GLN A 42 13.24 -0.72 -8.43
CA GLN A 42 13.48 -0.75 -9.88
C GLN A 42 14.05 -2.11 -10.32
N ALA A 43 15.06 -2.64 -9.61
CA ALA A 43 15.63 -3.95 -9.89
C ALA A 43 14.60 -5.08 -9.77
N LEU A 44 13.71 -5.03 -8.77
CA LEU A 44 12.59 -5.98 -8.64
C LEU A 44 11.66 -5.91 -9.85
N ALA A 45 11.33 -4.70 -10.33
CA ALA A 45 10.47 -4.52 -11.49
C ALA A 45 11.11 -5.04 -12.79
N ASP A 46 12.42 -4.83 -12.97
CA ASP A 46 13.16 -5.29 -14.15
C ASP A 46 13.39 -6.81 -14.13
N ALA A 47 13.42 -7.43 -12.94
CA ALA A 47 13.44 -8.88 -12.75
C ALA A 47 12.05 -9.54 -12.81
N GLU A 48 11.01 -8.80 -13.21
CA GLU A 48 9.61 -9.24 -13.26
C GLU A 48 9.01 -9.66 -11.89
N LEU A 49 9.69 -9.37 -10.78
CA LEU A 49 9.22 -9.57 -9.39
C LEU A 49 8.22 -8.48 -8.97
N THR A 50 7.22 -8.23 -9.82
CA THR A 50 6.29 -7.08 -9.72
C THR A 50 5.50 -7.07 -8.41
N THR A 51 5.11 -8.24 -7.90
CA THR A 51 4.41 -8.38 -6.62
C THR A 51 5.27 -7.93 -5.44
N GLU A 52 6.58 -8.22 -5.47
CA GLU A 52 7.51 -7.74 -4.43
C GLU A 52 7.82 -6.26 -4.60
N ALA A 53 8.01 -5.78 -5.84
CA ALA A 53 8.14 -4.35 -6.12
C ALA A 53 6.96 -3.55 -5.56
N LEU A 54 5.73 -4.04 -5.74
CA LEU A 54 4.51 -3.49 -5.15
C LEU A 54 4.57 -3.41 -3.62
N ARG A 55 4.92 -4.52 -2.96
CA ARG A 55 4.99 -4.61 -1.49
C ARG A 55 6.06 -3.68 -0.92
N PHE A 56 7.26 -3.68 -1.50
CA PHE A 56 8.36 -2.82 -1.06
C PHE A 56 8.10 -1.34 -1.34
N LEU A 57 7.45 -1.00 -2.45
CA LEU A 57 7.02 0.37 -2.69
C LEU A 57 5.97 0.83 -1.67
N ALA A 58 4.98 -0.02 -1.35
CA ALA A 58 3.93 0.30 -0.37
C ALA A 58 4.52 0.52 1.03
N LEU A 59 5.52 -0.27 1.38
CA LEU A 59 6.31 -0.12 2.61
C LEU A 59 7.14 1.17 2.62
N GLY A 60 7.74 1.51 1.47
CA GLY A 60 8.62 2.65 1.32
C GLY A 60 7.89 4.00 1.26
N LEU A 61 6.64 4.04 0.80
CA LEU A 61 5.88 5.29 0.71
C LEU A 61 5.54 5.89 2.09
N PRO A 62 5.35 7.23 2.18
CA PRO A 62 4.68 7.85 3.30
C PRO A 62 3.32 7.20 3.53
N ARG A 63 2.96 6.92 4.79
CA ARG A 63 1.78 6.11 5.14
C ARG A 63 0.49 6.63 4.48
N ARG A 64 0.30 7.96 4.42
CA ARG A 64 -0.86 8.58 3.76
C ARG A 64 -0.89 8.33 2.25
N GLU A 65 0.27 8.39 1.61
CA GLU A 65 0.40 8.16 0.17
C GLU A 65 0.24 6.68 -0.19
N ALA A 66 0.69 5.77 0.67
CA ALA A 66 0.41 4.34 0.52
C ALA A 66 -1.11 4.06 0.59
N VAL A 67 -1.83 4.66 1.55
CA VAL A 67 -3.30 4.51 1.61
C VAL A 67 -3.97 5.14 0.37
N TRP A 68 -3.53 6.34 -0.04
CA TRP A 68 -4.04 6.96 -1.26
C TRP A 68 -3.85 6.09 -2.50
N TRP A 69 -2.70 5.41 -2.62
CA TRP A 69 -2.44 4.49 -3.70
C TRP A 69 -3.47 3.35 -3.76
N ALA A 70 -3.86 2.78 -2.62
CA ALA A 70 -4.95 1.79 -2.60
C ALA A 70 -6.28 2.38 -3.09
N CYS A 71 -6.63 3.62 -2.70
CA CYS A 71 -7.83 4.30 -3.18
C CYS A 71 -7.79 4.55 -4.70
N ALA A 72 -6.65 5.02 -5.24
CA ALA A 72 -6.47 5.22 -6.68
C ALA A 72 -6.55 3.90 -7.46
N ALA A 73 -5.92 2.83 -6.94
CA ALA A 73 -6.01 1.50 -7.52
C ALA A 73 -7.45 0.96 -7.51
N ARG A 74 -8.21 1.16 -6.41
CA ARG A 74 -9.64 0.80 -6.35
C ARG A 74 -10.43 1.46 -7.47
N GLN A 75 -10.24 2.76 -7.71
CA GLN A 75 -10.94 3.47 -8.78
C GLN A 75 -10.61 2.90 -10.16
N ARG A 76 -9.36 2.47 -10.37
CA ARG A 76 -8.90 1.90 -11.64
C ARG A 76 -9.37 0.47 -11.88
N PHE A 77 -9.28 -0.39 -10.88
CA PHE A 77 -9.43 -1.85 -11.03
C PHE A 77 -10.79 -2.38 -10.54
N LEU A 78 -11.51 -1.61 -9.72
CA LEU A 78 -12.84 -1.94 -9.20
C LEU A 78 -13.85 -0.80 -9.50
N PRO A 79 -14.07 -0.44 -10.78
CA PRO A 79 -14.90 0.72 -11.14
C PRO A 79 -16.42 0.51 -10.94
N GLY A 80 -16.86 -0.73 -10.67
CA GLY A 80 -18.27 -1.05 -10.47
C GLY A 80 -18.77 -0.81 -9.05
N GLU A 81 -20.09 -1.00 -8.87
CA GLU A 81 -20.68 -1.04 -7.53
C GLU A 81 -20.08 -2.20 -6.72
N LEU A 82 -19.68 -1.88 -5.49
CA LEU A 82 -19.18 -2.86 -4.53
C LEU A 82 -20.27 -3.14 -3.49
N PRO A 83 -20.25 -4.33 -2.86
CA PRO A 83 -21.09 -4.59 -1.70
C PRO A 83 -20.96 -3.48 -0.64
N GLU A 84 -22.05 -3.16 0.07
CA GLU A 84 -22.11 -2.05 1.02
C GLU A 84 -20.94 -2.04 2.02
N LYS A 85 -20.57 -3.21 2.54
CA LYS A 85 -19.43 -3.36 3.47
C LYS A 85 -18.09 -2.99 2.84
N GLU A 86 -17.86 -3.38 1.59
CA GLU A 86 -16.67 -2.97 0.83
C GLU A 86 -16.64 -1.46 0.62
N THR A 87 -17.75 -0.90 0.14
CA THR A 87 -17.90 0.54 -0.07
C THR A 87 -17.61 1.31 1.21
N THR A 88 -18.11 0.84 2.35
CA THR A 88 -17.85 1.45 3.67
C THR A 88 -16.36 1.45 4.03
N ALA A 89 -15.64 0.35 3.77
CA ALA A 89 -14.21 0.26 4.07
C ALA A 89 -13.36 1.17 3.18
N TRP A 90 -13.65 1.21 1.87
CA TRP A 90 -12.98 2.12 0.94
C TRP A 90 -13.25 3.59 1.29
N ASN A 91 -14.50 3.94 1.62
CA ASN A 91 -14.86 5.30 2.02
C ASN A 91 -14.12 5.73 3.29
N ALA A 92 -13.93 4.83 4.27
CA ALA A 92 -13.18 5.15 5.48
C ALA A 92 -11.70 5.46 5.18
N ALA A 93 -11.06 4.68 4.30
CA ALA A 93 -9.70 4.93 3.86
C ALA A 93 -9.58 6.27 3.11
N GLU A 94 -10.48 6.53 2.16
CA GLU A 94 -10.50 7.75 1.36
C GLU A 94 -10.77 9.00 2.23
N THR A 95 -11.75 8.92 3.15
CA THR A 95 -12.05 9.99 4.11
C THR A 95 -10.81 10.37 4.93
N TRP A 96 -10.06 9.39 5.42
CA TRP A 96 -8.83 9.67 6.16
C TRP A 96 -7.71 10.24 5.29
N VAL A 97 -7.59 9.82 4.03
CA VAL A 97 -6.58 10.41 3.12
C VAL A 97 -6.81 11.91 2.91
N TYR A 98 -8.07 12.32 2.76
CA TYR A 98 -8.46 13.73 2.61
C TYR A 98 -8.38 14.49 3.94
N GLU A 99 -8.75 13.85 5.04
CA GLU A 99 -8.76 14.45 6.38
C GLU A 99 -8.11 13.51 7.41
N PRO A 100 -6.77 13.52 7.55
CA PRO A 100 -6.01 12.51 8.32
C PRO A 100 -6.04 12.76 9.83
N THR A 101 -7.22 12.89 10.41
CA THR A 101 -7.43 13.04 11.85
C THR A 101 -7.38 11.69 12.57
N GLU A 102 -7.10 11.70 13.87
CA GLU A 102 -7.15 10.50 14.72
C GLU A 102 -8.54 9.86 14.75
N ALA A 103 -9.60 10.68 14.70
CA ALA A 103 -10.97 10.18 14.63
C ALA A 103 -11.23 9.39 13.34
N ASN A 104 -10.86 9.95 12.18
CA ASN A 104 -11.01 9.28 10.88
C ASN A 104 -10.10 8.02 10.80
N ARG A 105 -8.90 8.08 11.37
CA ARG A 105 -7.99 6.92 11.45
C ARG A 105 -8.63 5.76 12.21
N ARG A 106 -9.19 6.04 13.40
CA ARG A 106 -9.83 5.02 14.25
C ARG A 106 -11.13 4.51 13.65
N ALA A 107 -11.89 5.35 12.96
CA ALA A 107 -13.12 4.96 12.28
C ALA A 107 -12.91 3.87 11.23
N ALA A 108 -11.70 3.75 10.66
CA ALA A 108 -11.38 2.73 9.66
C ALA A 108 -11.30 1.28 10.20
N TYR A 109 -11.18 1.07 11.51
CA TYR A 109 -11.07 -0.28 12.07
C TYR A 109 -12.36 -1.10 11.92
N ARG A 110 -13.51 -0.52 12.27
CA ARG A 110 -14.81 -1.23 12.24
C ARG A 110 -15.20 -1.72 10.83
N PRO A 111 -15.04 -0.91 9.76
CA PRO A 111 -15.25 -1.40 8.39
C PRO A 111 -14.34 -2.57 8.02
N ALA A 112 -13.06 -2.53 8.41
CA ALA A 112 -12.13 -3.64 8.17
C ALA A 112 -12.56 -4.92 8.91
N GLU A 113 -12.96 -4.79 10.18
CA GLU A 113 -13.47 -5.89 11.02
C GLU A 113 -14.77 -6.49 10.46
N ALA A 114 -15.69 -5.66 9.95
CA ALA A 114 -16.95 -6.12 9.35
C ALA A 114 -16.76 -6.99 8.08
N LEU A 115 -15.59 -6.86 7.44
CA LEU A 115 -15.10 -7.66 6.31
C LEU A 115 -14.15 -8.77 6.74
N LYS A 116 -14.00 -9.02 8.05
CA LYS A 116 -13.13 -10.04 8.66
C LYS A 116 -11.66 -9.95 8.25
N PHE A 117 -11.21 -8.80 7.75
CA PHE A 117 -9.84 -8.61 7.26
C PHE A 117 -9.48 -9.50 6.05
N GLU A 118 -10.46 -9.87 5.22
CA GLU A 118 -10.26 -10.85 4.13
C GLU A 118 -10.15 -10.21 2.72
N THR A 119 -10.44 -8.92 2.58
CA THR A 119 -10.67 -8.30 1.27
C THR A 119 -9.78 -7.08 1.01
N ALA A 120 -9.73 -6.64 -0.25
CA ALA A 120 -8.96 -5.47 -0.65
C ALA A 120 -9.37 -4.20 0.13
N GLY A 121 -10.68 -3.95 0.28
CA GLY A 121 -11.19 -2.83 1.07
C GLY A 121 -10.89 -2.97 2.57
N ALA A 122 -10.97 -4.19 3.10
CA ALA A 122 -10.61 -4.45 4.49
C ALA A 122 -9.14 -4.07 4.78
N TYR A 123 -8.22 -4.45 3.90
CA TYR A 123 -6.81 -4.10 4.04
C TYR A 123 -6.50 -2.61 3.82
N ALA A 124 -7.25 -1.92 2.94
CA ALA A 124 -7.12 -0.47 2.80
C ALA A 124 -7.53 0.27 4.08
N ALA A 125 -8.67 -0.12 4.67
CA ALA A 125 -9.14 0.43 5.93
C ALA A 125 -8.23 0.03 7.12
N LEU A 126 -7.69 -1.19 7.11
CA LEU A 126 -6.76 -1.64 8.15
C LEU A 126 -5.40 -0.92 8.06
N GLY A 127 -4.88 -0.71 6.85
CA GLY A 127 -3.66 0.08 6.63
C GLY A 127 -3.84 1.54 7.08
N THR A 128 -5.03 2.09 6.86
CA THR A 128 -5.45 3.39 7.40
C THR A 128 -5.42 3.40 8.91
N PHE A 129 -6.04 2.42 9.57
CA PHE A 129 -6.00 2.30 11.03
C PHE A 129 -4.57 2.19 11.56
N TRP A 130 -3.71 1.39 10.93
CA TRP A 130 -2.31 1.23 11.34
C TRP A 130 -1.37 2.40 10.96
N SER A 131 -1.89 3.46 10.36
CA SER A 131 -1.08 4.60 9.88
C SER A 131 -0.41 5.42 10.99
N GLY A 132 -0.80 5.27 12.25
CA GLY A 132 -0.19 5.99 13.38
C GLY A 132 -1.01 5.90 14.66
N GLY A 133 -0.81 6.85 15.56
CA GLY A 133 -1.53 6.94 16.83
C GLY A 133 -1.30 5.73 17.75
N SER A 134 -2.24 5.51 18.66
CA SER A 134 -2.28 4.31 19.51
C SER A 134 -3.25 3.28 18.93
N LEU A 135 -2.86 2.01 18.97
CA LEU A 135 -3.70 0.85 18.66
C LEU A 135 -4.50 0.36 19.88
N ALA A 136 -4.16 0.83 21.09
CA ALA A 136 -4.95 0.52 22.27
C ALA A 136 -6.37 1.11 22.17
N PRO A 137 -7.34 0.59 22.95
CA PRO A 137 -8.65 1.21 23.07
C PRO A 137 -8.54 2.71 23.43
N PRO A 138 -9.42 3.59 22.93
CA PRO A 138 -9.34 5.04 23.15
C PRO A 138 -9.28 5.45 24.63
N GLU A 139 -9.92 4.69 25.51
CA GLU A 139 -9.97 4.89 26.96
C GLU A 139 -8.69 4.43 27.68
N SER A 140 -7.79 3.73 26.99
CA SER A 140 -6.56 3.24 27.58
C SER A 140 -5.53 4.36 27.73
N VAL A 141 -4.87 4.39 28.90
CA VAL A 141 -3.71 5.26 29.14
C VAL A 141 -2.44 4.74 28.45
N LEU A 142 -2.45 3.49 27.96
CA LEU A 142 -1.31 2.90 27.27
C LEU A 142 -1.29 3.34 25.81
N VAL A 143 -0.15 3.88 25.38
CA VAL A 143 0.11 4.18 23.96
C VAL A 143 0.81 2.97 23.34
N VAL A 144 0.13 2.31 22.40
CA VAL A 144 0.67 1.18 21.64
C VAL A 144 0.82 1.63 20.19
N PRO A 145 2.02 2.10 19.76
CA PRO A 145 2.20 2.52 18.38
C PRO A 145 2.12 1.34 17.42
N PRO A 146 1.61 1.53 16.19
CA PRO A 146 1.71 0.51 15.15
C PRO A 146 3.18 0.30 14.76
N GLY A 147 3.55 -0.95 14.47
CA GLY A 147 4.85 -1.26 13.88
C GLY A 147 5.01 -0.60 12.51
N ASP A 148 6.25 -0.24 12.16
CA ASP A 148 6.54 0.58 10.98
C ASP A 148 6.14 -0.04 9.64
N ALA A 149 6.14 -1.37 9.58
CA ALA A 149 5.74 -2.14 8.41
C ALA A 149 4.22 -2.26 8.21
N LEU A 150 3.42 -2.08 9.27
CA LEU A 150 2.01 -2.52 9.27
C LEU A 150 1.17 -1.87 8.17
N THR A 151 1.23 -0.54 8.02
CA THR A 151 0.51 0.15 6.94
C THR A 151 0.97 -0.34 5.56
N GLY A 152 2.28 -0.39 5.33
CA GLY A 152 2.83 -0.80 4.04
C GLY A 152 2.42 -2.22 3.65
N SER A 153 2.50 -3.16 4.61
CA SER A 153 2.08 -4.54 4.42
C SER A 153 0.58 -4.67 4.13
N ALA A 154 -0.27 -3.93 4.86
CA ALA A 154 -1.71 -3.91 4.61
C ALA A 154 -2.02 -3.34 3.21
N ILE A 155 -1.39 -2.23 2.82
CA ILE A 155 -1.58 -1.64 1.50
C ILE A 155 -1.09 -2.57 0.39
N GLY A 156 0.06 -3.23 0.57
CA GLY A 156 0.54 -4.27 -0.35
C GLY A 156 -0.49 -5.38 -0.54
N ALA A 157 -1.09 -5.90 0.54
CA ALA A 157 -2.16 -6.90 0.46
C ALA A 157 -3.42 -6.35 -0.24
N SER A 158 -3.82 -5.12 0.08
CA SER A 158 -4.96 -4.45 -0.55
C SER A 158 -4.79 -4.34 -2.07
N LEU A 159 -3.62 -3.90 -2.54
CA LEU A 159 -3.30 -3.74 -3.96
C LEU A 159 -3.30 -5.08 -4.71
N LEU A 160 -2.71 -6.12 -4.13
CA LEU A 160 -2.69 -7.45 -4.74
C LEU A 160 -4.10 -8.02 -4.87
N LEU A 161 -4.92 -7.92 -3.82
CA LEU A 161 -6.32 -8.38 -3.87
C LEU A 161 -7.17 -7.52 -4.82
N CYS A 162 -6.92 -6.22 -4.88
CA CYS A 162 -7.59 -5.29 -5.81
C CYS A 162 -7.36 -5.66 -7.28
N CYS A 163 -6.24 -6.33 -7.59
CA CYS A 163 -5.89 -6.77 -8.93
C CYS A 163 -6.39 -8.18 -9.28
N VAL A 164 -7.01 -8.93 -8.35
CA VAL A 164 -7.50 -10.29 -8.61
C VAL A 164 -8.73 -10.32 -9.53
N PRO A 165 -9.77 -9.49 -9.37
CA PRO A 165 -10.98 -9.59 -10.17
C PRO A 165 -10.75 -9.48 -11.68
N GLY A 166 -11.49 -10.28 -12.46
CA GLY A 166 -11.34 -10.41 -13.91
C GLY A 166 -10.58 -11.67 -14.34
N PRO A 167 -10.19 -11.79 -15.61
CA PRO A 167 -9.47 -12.95 -16.12
C PRO A 167 -8.10 -13.14 -15.42
N ALA A 168 -7.77 -14.37 -15.04
CA ALA A 168 -6.52 -14.69 -14.35
C ALA A 168 -5.27 -14.33 -15.17
N LYS A 169 -5.32 -14.53 -16.50
CA LYS A 169 -4.22 -14.24 -17.43
C LYS A 169 -3.79 -12.78 -17.46
N THR A 170 -4.62 -11.85 -16.98
CA THR A 170 -4.35 -10.40 -16.97
C THR A 170 -4.02 -9.86 -15.57
N ILE A 171 -3.86 -10.72 -14.56
CA ILE A 171 -3.46 -10.30 -13.20
C ILE A 171 -2.07 -9.63 -13.23
N GLY A 172 -1.11 -10.20 -13.97
CA GLY A 172 0.23 -9.62 -14.11
C GLY A 172 0.21 -8.20 -14.69
N GLU A 173 -0.60 -7.98 -15.72
CA GLU A 173 -0.80 -6.65 -16.32
C GLU A 173 -1.41 -5.66 -15.32
N ARG A 174 -2.36 -6.11 -14.48
CA ARG A 174 -2.94 -5.27 -13.42
C ARG A 174 -1.94 -4.94 -12.31
N HIS A 175 -1.10 -5.90 -11.90
CA HIS A 175 0.00 -5.63 -10.95
C HIS A 175 0.99 -4.60 -11.51
N ALA A 176 1.39 -4.76 -12.77
CA ALA A 176 2.24 -3.80 -13.47
C ALA A 176 1.61 -2.39 -13.52
N ALA A 177 0.32 -2.30 -13.86
CA ALA A 177 -0.42 -1.04 -13.86
C ALA A 177 -0.54 -0.44 -12.45
N ALA A 178 -0.79 -1.26 -11.43
CA ALA A 178 -0.84 -0.81 -10.04
C ALA A 178 0.52 -0.26 -9.59
N LEU A 179 1.62 -0.92 -9.96
CA LEU A 179 2.98 -0.47 -9.65
C LEU A 179 3.27 0.90 -10.28
N MET A 180 2.83 1.13 -11.52
CA MET A 180 2.97 2.44 -12.17
C MET A 180 2.18 3.56 -11.48
N ILE A 181 0.99 3.26 -10.94
CA ILE A 181 0.24 4.23 -10.12
C ILE A 181 1.04 4.61 -8.87
N GLY A 182 1.63 3.62 -8.18
CA GLY A 182 2.44 3.87 -7.00
C GLY A 182 3.71 4.65 -7.31
N ALA A 183 4.36 4.34 -8.44
CA ALA A 183 5.53 5.04 -8.92
C ALA A 183 5.23 6.51 -9.23
N ASP A 184 4.10 6.80 -9.88
CA ASP A 184 3.65 8.18 -10.13
C ASP A 184 3.50 8.96 -8.81
N ILE A 185 2.78 8.38 -7.82
CA ILE A 185 2.61 8.98 -6.49
C ILE A 185 3.96 9.26 -5.81
N ALA A 186 4.87 8.27 -5.85
CA ALA A 186 6.21 8.35 -5.28
C ALA A 186 7.08 9.43 -5.95
N ASN A 187 6.77 9.79 -7.20
CA ASN A 187 7.40 10.88 -7.94
C ASN A 187 6.67 12.23 -7.81
N GLY A 188 5.60 12.31 -7.02
CA GLY A 188 4.87 13.56 -6.80
C GLY A 188 3.59 13.72 -7.63
N GLY A 189 3.26 12.73 -8.45
CA GLY A 189 2.00 12.68 -9.18
C GLY A 189 0.81 12.32 -8.29
N SER A 190 -0.37 12.26 -8.91
CA SER A 190 -1.64 11.99 -8.23
C SER A 190 -2.03 10.50 -8.24
N GLY A 191 -1.32 9.66 -9.00
CA GLY A 191 -1.70 8.26 -9.25
C GLY A 191 -2.93 8.11 -10.14
N GLN A 192 -3.48 9.21 -10.65
CA GLN A 192 -4.63 9.22 -11.54
C GLN A 192 -4.16 9.48 -12.97
N PRO A 193 -4.87 8.98 -14.00
CA PRO A 193 -4.61 9.38 -15.37
C PRO A 193 -4.63 10.91 -15.48
N ALA A 194 -3.72 11.48 -16.29
CA ALA A 194 -3.79 12.88 -16.63
C ALA A 194 -5.16 13.17 -17.28
N ALA A 195 -5.84 14.22 -16.81
CA ALA A 195 -7.11 14.68 -17.35
C ALA A 195 -6.97 15.24 -18.78
#